data_AF-A0ABD2MHK0-F1
#
_entry.id   AF-A0ABD2MHK0-F1
#
_cell.length_a   1.000
_cell.length_b   1.000
_cell.length_c   1.000
_cell.angle_alpha   90.00
_cell.angle_beta   90.00
_cell.angle_gamma   90.00
#
_symmetry.space_group_name_H-M   'P 1'
#
loop_
_entity.id
_entity.type
_entity.pdbx_description
1 polymer ?
#
loop_
_entity_poly.entity_id
_entity_poly.type
_entity_poly.pdbx_seq_one_letter_code
_entity_poly.pdbx_strand_id
1 'polypeptide(L)'
;MQRHHQNTYVMVDFHIDVKAYSGYRKRLVNIMNSFGLTQEIKEFTRITESLRTIVDILFTDEPSIEAVIHRAPKWSDHDLINFESGGASQDNNRDDEVPTQFGGSAERIEKAEEQSSACKLSHFYRTLSMKKPQ
;
A
#
# COMPACT_ATOMS: atom_id res chain seq x y z
N MET A 1 -26.00 -7.95 -16.97
CA MET A 1 -25.25 -8.53 -15.82
C MET A 1 -23.91 -7.81 -15.74
N GLN A 2 -23.76 -6.86 -14.82
CA GLN A 2 -22.44 -6.27 -14.55
C GLN A 2 -21.66 -7.31 -13.73
N ARG A 3 -20.54 -7.78 -14.27
CA ARG A 3 -19.58 -8.58 -13.49
C ARG A 3 -18.82 -7.61 -12.61
N HIS A 4 -18.87 -7.79 -11.30
CA HIS A 4 -17.91 -7.15 -10.40
C HIS A 4 -16.53 -7.74 -10.73
N HIS A 5 -15.67 -6.92 -11.32
CA HIS A 5 -14.27 -7.27 -11.49
C HIS A 5 -13.62 -7.23 -10.10
N GLN A 6 -13.02 -8.34 -9.68
CA GLN A 6 -12.20 -8.39 -8.49
C GLN A 6 -10.76 -8.23 -8.92
N ASN A 7 -10.07 -7.29 -8.28
CA ASN A 7 -8.65 -7.07 -8.55
C ASN A 7 -7.83 -8.25 -8.05
N THR A 8 -6.80 -8.58 -8.81
CA THR A 8 -5.83 -9.63 -8.53
C THR A 8 -4.54 -8.98 -8.04
N TYR A 9 -3.98 -9.51 -6.95
CA TYR A 9 -2.67 -9.11 -6.45
C TYR A 9 -1.80 -10.35 -6.26
N VAL A 10 -0.61 -10.34 -6.86
CA VAL A 10 0.40 -11.37 -6.71
C VAL A 10 1.66 -10.72 -6.13
N MET A 11 1.93 -10.99 -4.86
CA MET A 11 3.10 -10.48 -4.13
C MET A 11 3.99 -11.64 -3.70
N VAL A 12 5.20 -11.71 -4.24
CA VAL A 12 6.11 -12.84 -4.06
C VAL A 12 7.57 -12.37 -4.11
N ASP A 13 8.41 -12.94 -3.24
CA ASP A 13 9.86 -12.89 -3.39
C ASP A 13 10.32 -14.00 -4.34
N PHE A 14 10.66 -13.62 -5.57
CA PHE A 14 11.07 -14.57 -6.61
C PHE A 14 12.55 -14.89 -6.57
N HIS A 15 13.37 -14.16 -5.79
CA HIS A 15 14.83 -14.18 -5.90
C HIS A 15 15.35 -13.95 -7.34
N ILE A 16 14.53 -13.36 -8.22
CA ILE A 16 14.88 -12.99 -9.59
C ILE A 16 14.94 -11.48 -9.62
N ASP A 17 16.13 -10.93 -9.90
CA ASP A 17 16.26 -9.49 -10.08
C ASP A 17 15.54 -9.05 -11.36
N VAL A 18 14.40 -8.38 -11.23
CA VAL A 18 13.64 -7.87 -12.38
C VAL A 18 14.30 -6.68 -13.06
N LYS A 19 15.36 -6.11 -12.47
CA LYS A 19 16.19 -5.11 -13.16
C LYS A 19 17.23 -5.77 -14.06
N ALA A 20 17.75 -6.93 -13.68
CA ALA A 20 18.75 -7.65 -14.45
C ALA A 20 18.17 -8.20 -15.76
N TYR A 21 18.94 -8.09 -16.86
CA TYR A 21 18.57 -8.74 -18.10
C TYR A 21 18.80 -10.25 -17.99
N SER A 22 17.73 -11.01 -17.77
CA SER A 22 17.78 -12.47 -17.70
C SER A 22 16.62 -13.12 -18.47
N GLY A 23 16.84 -14.35 -18.95
CA GLY A 23 15.80 -15.15 -19.59
C GLY A 23 14.62 -15.44 -18.64
N TYR A 24 14.91 -15.61 -17.35
CA TYR A 24 13.90 -15.84 -16.30
C TYR A 24 13.00 -14.63 -16.10
N ARG A 25 13.57 -13.42 -15.99
CA ARG A 25 12.79 -12.17 -15.94
C ARG A 25 11.84 -12.07 -17.13
N LYS A 26 12.36 -12.25 -18.35
CA LYS A 26 11.56 -12.13 -19.58
C LYS A 26 10.40 -13.12 -19.58
N ARG A 27 10.65 -14.37 -19.16
CA ARG A 27 9.61 -15.40 -19.08
C ARG A 27 8.56 -15.04 -18.02
N LEU A 28 8.98 -14.62 -16.83
CA LEU A 28 8.07 -14.23 -15.75
C LEU A 28 7.17 -13.06 -16.17
N VAL A 29 7.75 -11.97 -16.67
CA VAL A 29 7.00 -10.79 -17.13
C VAL A 29 6.04 -11.16 -18.26
N ASN A 30 6.48 -11.95 -19.24
CA ASN A 30 5.60 -12.38 -20.34
C ASN A 30 4.41 -13.21 -19.85
N ILE A 31 4.63 -14.11 -18.88
CA ILE A 31 3.56 -14.92 -18.30
C ILE A 31 2.57 -14.01 -17.59
N MET A 32 3.03 -13.14 -16.69
CA MET A 32 2.13 -12.27 -15.92
C MET A 32 1.37 -11.29 -16.81
N ASN A 33 2.03 -10.71 -17.82
CA ASN A 33 1.39 -9.86 -18.82
C ASN A 33 0.32 -10.62 -19.63
N SER A 34 0.51 -11.92 -19.89
CA SER A 34 -0.50 -12.74 -20.57
C SER A 34 -1.78 -12.95 -19.76
N PHE A 35 -1.71 -12.75 -18.43
CA PHE A 35 -2.86 -12.70 -17.53
C PHE A 35 -3.41 -11.28 -17.33
N GLY A 36 -2.87 -10.27 -18.04
CA GLY A 36 -3.29 -8.88 -17.89
C GLY A 36 -2.74 -8.19 -16.64
N LEU A 37 -1.73 -8.76 -15.99
CA LEU A 37 -1.12 -8.18 -14.80
C LEU A 37 0.12 -7.35 -15.15
N THR A 38 0.28 -6.20 -14.53
CA THR A 38 1.46 -5.33 -14.65
C THR A 38 2.30 -5.36 -13.37
N GLN A 39 3.61 -5.13 -13.52
CA GLN A 39 4.54 -5.10 -12.40
C GLN A 39 4.68 -3.67 -11.89
N GLU A 40 4.45 -3.44 -10.59
CA GLU A 40 4.35 -2.08 -10.03
C GLU A 40 5.57 -1.62 -9.22
N ILE A 41 6.45 -2.54 -8.80
CA ILE A 41 7.63 -2.20 -8.00
C ILE A 41 8.78 -1.73 -8.89
N LYS A 42 9.07 -0.43 -8.86
CA LYS A 42 10.12 0.21 -9.69
C LYS A 42 11.43 0.44 -8.95
N GLU A 43 11.41 0.32 -7.63
CA GLU A 43 12.54 0.56 -6.75
C GLU A 43 13.14 -0.73 -6.21
N PHE A 44 14.41 -0.67 -5.76
CA PHE A 44 15.07 -1.80 -5.11
C PHE A 44 14.28 -2.26 -3.88
N THR A 45 14.06 -3.55 -3.73
CA THR A 45 13.36 -4.14 -2.57
C THR A 45 14.31 -4.87 -1.64
N ARG A 46 15.47 -5.28 -2.15
CA ARG A 46 16.56 -5.83 -1.35
C ARG A 46 17.80 -4.98 -1.49
N ILE A 47 18.36 -4.55 -0.37
CA ILE A 47 19.61 -3.80 -0.29
C ILE A 47 20.51 -4.46 0.74
N THR A 48 21.60 -5.04 0.24
CA THR A 48 22.73 -5.57 1.02
C THR A 48 23.92 -4.62 0.91
N GLU A 49 25.04 -4.95 1.57
CA GLU A 49 26.27 -4.16 1.48
C GLU A 49 26.84 -4.09 0.04
N SER A 50 26.62 -5.13 -0.76
CA SER A 50 27.22 -5.28 -2.09
C SER A 50 26.24 -5.18 -3.24
N LEU A 51 24.94 -5.40 -3.00
CA LEU A 51 23.94 -5.54 -4.06
C LEU A 51 22.65 -4.78 -3.73
N ARG A 52 22.04 -4.24 -4.79
CA ARG A 52 20.70 -3.65 -4.77
C ARG A 52 19.88 -4.31 -5.88
N THR A 53 18.83 -5.02 -5.51
CA THR A 53 18.03 -5.84 -6.43
C THR A 53 16.54 -5.62 -6.23
N ILE A 54 15.75 -5.84 -7.28
CA ILE A 54 14.29 -5.86 -7.19
C ILE A 54 13.87 -7.32 -7.27
N VAL A 55 13.69 -7.97 -6.12
CA VAL A 55 13.42 -9.42 -6.01
C VAL A 55 12.04 -9.72 -5.44
N ASP A 56 11.55 -8.86 -4.56
CA ASP A 56 10.13 -8.77 -4.22
C ASP A 56 9.38 -8.08 -5.36
N ILE A 57 8.32 -8.73 -5.84
CA ILE A 57 7.56 -8.29 -7.01
C ILE A 57 6.08 -8.20 -6.63
N LEU A 58 5.41 -7.15 -7.10
CA LEU A 58 3.96 -7.01 -7.10
C LEU A 58 3.47 -7.02 -8.55
N PHE A 59 2.64 -8.01 -8.90
CA PHE A 59 1.86 -8.02 -10.14
C PHE A 59 0.38 -7.82 -9.84
N THR A 60 -0.30 -6.98 -10.62
CA THR A 60 -1.71 -6.65 -10.40
C THR A 60 -2.40 -6.16 -11.67
N ASP A 61 -3.73 -6.27 -11.71
CA ASP A 61 -4.60 -5.65 -12.71
C ASP A 61 -5.26 -4.36 -12.21
N GLU A 62 -4.97 -3.91 -10.98
CA GLU A 62 -5.49 -2.66 -10.42
C GLU A 62 -4.66 -1.46 -10.92
N PRO A 63 -5.22 -0.59 -11.77
CA PRO A 63 -4.46 0.53 -12.36
C PRO A 63 -4.12 1.65 -11.36
N SER A 64 -4.83 1.75 -10.23
CA SER A 64 -4.66 2.82 -9.24
C SER A 64 -3.73 2.47 -8.07
N ILE A 65 -3.06 1.32 -8.13
CA ILE A 65 -2.18 0.89 -7.05
C ILE A 65 -0.78 1.47 -7.23
N GLU A 66 -0.24 2.03 -6.15
CA GLU A 66 1.15 2.46 -6.08
C GLU A 66 1.86 1.72 -4.95
N ALA A 67 3.03 1.15 -5.26
CA ALA A 67 3.88 0.48 -4.28
C ALA A 67 4.84 1.47 -3.62
N VAL A 68 4.82 1.54 -2.30
CA VAL A 68 5.69 2.37 -1.47
C VAL A 68 6.71 1.49 -0.75
N ILE A 69 8.00 1.80 -0.90
CA ILE A 69 9.08 1.07 -0.23
C ILE A 69 9.55 1.85 1.00
N HIS A 70 9.39 1.24 2.17
CA HIS A 70 9.86 1.79 3.44
C HIS A 70 11.26 1.23 3.77
N ARG A 71 12.26 2.12 3.77
CA ARG A 71 13.66 1.78 4.08
C ARG A 71 13.97 1.71 5.58
N ALA A 72 13.08 2.24 6.42
CA ALA A 72 13.26 2.31 7.86
C ALA A 72 11.93 2.15 8.61
N PRO A 73 11.93 1.56 9.81
CA PRO A 73 13.05 0.83 10.43
C PRO A 73 13.42 -0.44 9.64
N LYS A 74 14.70 -0.80 9.62
CA LYS A 74 15.21 -1.91 8.81
C LYS A 74 15.40 -3.16 9.67
N TRP A 75 14.57 -4.17 9.46
CA TRP A 75 14.61 -5.45 10.19
C TRP A 75 15.17 -6.60 9.36
N SER A 76 15.35 -6.41 8.05
CA SER A 76 15.80 -7.39 7.08
C SER A 76 16.69 -6.70 6.02
N ASP A 77 17.42 -7.46 5.21
CA ASP A 77 18.03 -6.95 3.98
C ASP A 77 16.99 -6.66 2.88
N HIS A 78 15.76 -7.13 3.07
CA HIS A 78 14.55 -6.71 2.35
C HIS A 78 13.87 -5.53 3.04
N ASP A 79 13.41 -4.59 2.23
CA ASP A 79 12.66 -3.41 2.66
C ASP A 79 11.15 -3.71 2.72
N LEU A 80 10.45 -3.06 3.64
CA LEU A 80 9.01 -3.24 3.79
C LEU A 80 8.29 -2.59 2.60
N ILE A 81 7.40 -3.35 1.97
CA ILE A 81 6.58 -2.87 0.85
C ILE A 81 5.15 -2.67 1.35
N ASN A 82 4.64 -1.46 1.19
CA ASN A 82 3.23 -1.15 1.34
C ASN A 82 2.65 -0.82 -0.03
N PHE A 83 1.34 -0.96 -0.21
CA PHE A 83 0.66 -0.49 -1.40
C PHE A 83 -0.68 0.11 -1.03
N GLU A 84 -1.01 1.21 -1.69
CA GLU A 84 -2.25 1.93 -1.48
C GLU A 84 -3.04 1.91 -2.79
N SER A 85 -4.29 1.45 -2.71
CA SER A 85 -5.22 1.63 -3.83
C SER A 85 -5.71 3.06 -3.76
N GLY A 86 -5.48 3.82 -4.83
CA GLY A 86 -6.05 5.14 -5.02
C GLY A 86 -7.57 5.01 -5.11
N GLY A 87 -8.24 4.99 -3.96
CA GLY A 87 -9.67 5.20 -3.90
C GLY A 87 -9.91 6.58 -4.48
N ALA A 88 -10.53 6.66 -5.66
CA ALA A 88 -11.05 7.92 -6.17
C ALA A 88 -11.89 8.52 -5.04
N SER A 89 -11.40 9.58 -4.42
CA SER A 89 -12.17 10.42 -3.54
C SER A 89 -13.32 10.94 -4.39
N GLN A 90 -14.50 10.32 -4.26
CA GLN A 90 -15.73 10.99 -4.61
C GLN A 90 -15.88 12.11 -3.60
N ASP A 91 -15.27 13.25 -3.92
CA ASP A 91 -15.64 14.55 -3.38
C ASP A 91 -17.11 14.75 -3.74
N ASN A 92 -17.98 14.28 -2.86
CA ASN A 92 -19.38 14.65 -2.88
C ASN A 92 -19.42 16.12 -2.46
N ASN A 93 -19.30 17.02 -3.44
CA ASN A 93 -19.84 18.36 -3.35
C ASN A 93 -21.31 18.24 -2.92
N ARG A 94 -21.54 18.42 -1.62
CA ARG A 94 -22.84 18.80 -1.08
C ARG A 94 -22.73 20.28 -0.77
N ASP A 95 -23.15 21.07 -1.74
CA ASP A 95 -23.55 22.45 -1.54
C ASP A 95 -24.78 22.45 -0.62
N ASP A 96 -24.57 22.60 0.68
CA ASP A 96 -25.62 23.02 1.62
C ASP A 96 -25.12 24.31 2.30
N GLU A 97 -25.59 25.45 1.77
CA GLU A 97 -25.57 26.74 2.46
C GLU A 97 -26.28 26.64 3.82
N VAL A 98 -25.92 27.54 4.77
CA VAL A 98 -26.73 28.21 5.84
C VAL A 98 -25.77 28.64 6.99
N PRO A 99 -25.96 29.78 7.69
CA PRO A 99 -25.23 31.02 7.45
C PRO A 99 -24.33 31.44 8.64
N THR A 100 -23.63 32.56 8.42
CA THR A 100 -22.85 33.37 9.36
C THR A 100 -23.50 33.56 10.75
N GLN A 101 -22.72 33.41 11.84
CA GLN A 101 -22.54 34.47 12.86
C GLN A 101 -21.64 34.07 14.07
N PHE A 102 -20.94 35.09 14.57
CA PHE A 102 -20.24 35.28 15.84
C PHE A 102 -18.79 34.78 16.03
N GLY A 103 -17.95 35.75 16.39
CA GLY A 103 -16.51 35.63 16.56
C GLY A 103 -16.07 35.13 17.93
N GLY A 104 -14.76 34.92 18.06
CA GLY A 104 -14.12 34.60 19.34
C GLY A 104 -12.87 33.74 19.19
N SER A 105 -11.72 34.41 19.31
CA SER A 105 -10.47 33.93 19.93
C SER A 105 -9.85 32.61 19.45
N ALA A 106 -8.67 32.76 18.84
CA ALA A 106 -7.68 31.73 18.59
C ALA A 106 -7.21 31.07 19.90
N GLU A 107 -7.75 29.89 20.23
CA GLU A 107 -7.22 29.01 21.28
C GLU A 107 -7.90 27.63 21.20
N ARG A 108 -7.72 26.87 20.10
CA ARG A 108 -8.29 25.50 20.03
C ARG A 108 -7.69 24.53 19.00
N ILE A 109 -6.41 24.64 18.67
CA ILE A 109 -5.77 23.73 17.69
C ILE A 109 -5.03 22.55 18.33
N GLU A 110 -4.64 22.60 19.61
CA GLU A 110 -3.79 21.53 20.20
C GLU A 110 -4.51 20.34 20.85
N LYS A 111 -5.84 20.19 20.72
CA LYS A 111 -6.57 19.04 21.33
C LYS A 111 -7.24 18.08 20.34
N ALA A 112 -7.09 18.29 19.03
CA ALA A 112 -7.69 17.43 18.01
C ALA A 112 -6.77 16.27 17.55
N GLU A 113 -5.44 16.39 17.69
CA GLU A 113 -4.51 15.36 17.20
C GLU A 113 -4.34 14.18 18.17
N GLU A 114 -4.55 14.40 19.48
CA GLU A 114 -4.35 13.36 20.50
C GLU A 114 -5.52 12.36 20.58
N GLN A 115 -6.75 12.77 20.22
CA GLN A 115 -7.92 11.89 20.20
C GLN A 115 -8.02 11.03 18.93
N SER A 116 -7.44 11.46 17.81
CA SER A 116 -7.42 10.68 16.55
C SER A 116 -6.46 9.49 16.63
N SER A 117 -5.32 9.68 17.31
CA SER A 117 -4.29 8.64 17.48
C SER A 117 -4.71 7.55 18.47
N ALA A 118 -5.42 7.92 19.54
CA ALA A 118 -5.94 6.96 20.52
C ALA A 118 -7.08 6.08 19.95
N CYS A 119 -7.90 6.63 19.04
CA CYS A 119 -9.00 5.89 18.43
C CYS A 119 -8.49 4.78 17.48
N LYS A 120 -7.40 5.04 16.74
CA LYS A 120 -6.83 4.07 15.77
C LYS A 120 -6.05 2.92 16.42
N LEU A 121 -5.38 3.14 17.55
CA LEU A 121 -4.67 2.05 18.26
C LEU A 121 -5.61 1.06 18.95
N SER A 122 -6.79 1.49 19.40
CA SER A 122 -7.74 0.62 20.11
C SER A 122 -8.32 -0.50 19.23
N HIS A 123 -8.41 -0.26 17.92
CA HIS A 123 -8.93 -1.26 16.96
C HIS A 123 -7.91 -2.34 16.62
N PHE A 124 -6.60 -2.06 16.75
CA PHE A 124 -5.55 -3.01 16.40
C PHE A 124 -5.36 -4.09 17.48
N TYR A 125 -5.47 -3.73 18.77
CA TYR A 125 -5.29 -4.69 19.87
C TYR A 125 -6.52 -5.58 20.14
N ARG A 126 -7.71 -5.23 19.64
CA ARG A 126 -8.92 -6.05 19.84
C ARG A 126 -8.97 -7.29 18.93
N THR A 127 -8.15 -7.34 17.89
CA THR A 127 -8.16 -8.43 16.90
C THR A 127 -7.11 -9.51 17.18
N LEU A 128 -6.17 -9.30 18.11
CA LEU A 128 -5.11 -10.25 18.45
C LEU A 128 -5.39 -11.13 19.69
N SER A 129 -6.54 -10.95 20.33
CA SER A 129 -6.99 -11.85 21.40
C SER A 129 -8.24 -12.57 20.93
N MET A 130 -8.08 -13.73 20.28
CA MET A 130 -8.97 -14.90 20.34
C MET A 130 -8.45 -16.03 19.44
N LYS A 131 -7.79 -17.01 20.08
CA LYS A 131 -7.97 -18.49 19.95
C LYS A 131 -6.66 -19.22 20.28
N LYS A 132 -6.56 -19.74 21.50
CA LYS A 132 -5.74 -20.92 21.78
C LYS A 132 -6.52 -22.15 21.31
N PRO A 133 -5.93 -23.07 20.53
CA PRO A 133 -6.54 -24.38 20.32
C PRO A 133 -6.34 -25.26 21.56
N GLN A 134 -7.33 -26.12 21.82
CA GLN A 134 -7.35 -27.14 22.87
C GLN A 134 -6.40 -28.29 22.55
#